data_AF-A0A7W6EFS1-F1
#
_entry.id   AF-A0A7W6EFS1-F1
#
_cell.length_a   1.000
_cell.length_b   1.000
_cell.length_c   1.000
_cell.angle_alpha   90.00
_cell.angle_beta   90.00
_cell.angle_gamma   90.00
#
_symmetry.space_group_name_H-M   'P 1'
#
loop_
_entity.id
_entity.type
_entity.pdbx_description
1 polymer ?
#
loop_
_entity_poly.entity_id
_entity_poly.type
_entity_poly.pdbx_seq_one_letter_code
_entity_poly.pdbx_strand_id
1 'polypeptide(L)'
;MTDLPAGYLLDVPYVPQFHREHAPIWLRACLAALGQAEVQHTAASQPVWCEVGCGPAVGLLILAATNPNVRFIGIDINPEHIDAAKRLAEDAGIGNVEFHCKDLREDIGLPAVDFLIVRGLYSWVSPDVRQAVRELAGQHLKPGGVALLHYLTLPGAADLTVFHGLFSALHLQPGAHALDAVQRGRDLIAGLRKGKAGFFATHPVAENYAQATAADDAAYTAHDYLNAYFTPLTVAQVMHDMGGVGLALAGNASPLDNLDDFTVPESLRGLLNAQKDRGTRELVRDMACNQQARLDLYRRDIAPLAADKHFAALRQLRFTALPGAPAGGGVTFETRIGRIEGHASIFSPVLEALAARQTVSYAELEQLPVMRGRPGLVNQTLHALMGAGAIHPVPEHAPDGAMARRLNAVLIRRHSEGKRVPALAAPGIGSGLEVPTPLLDRLASGKPASGAWARLLG
;
A
#
# COMPACT_ATOMS: atom_id res chain seq x y z
N MET A 1 14.31 -31.39 -6.75
CA MET A 1 14.07 -30.55 -5.57
C MET A 1 15.00 -29.37 -5.71
N THR A 2 14.52 -28.30 -6.32
CA THR A 2 15.23 -27.03 -6.44
C THR A 2 15.40 -26.46 -5.03
N ASP A 3 16.65 -26.25 -4.61
CA ASP A 3 16.98 -25.54 -3.38
C ASP A 3 16.33 -24.15 -3.44
N LEU A 4 15.18 -24.00 -2.76
CA LEU A 4 14.56 -22.70 -2.53
C LEU A 4 15.60 -21.82 -1.81
N PRO A 5 15.74 -20.53 -2.15
CA PRO A 5 16.82 -19.71 -1.62
C PRO A 5 16.78 -19.69 -0.10
N ALA A 6 17.91 -20.11 0.48
CA ALA A 6 18.15 -20.15 1.91
C ALA A 6 17.79 -18.81 2.55
N GLY A 7 16.66 -18.75 3.25
CA GLY A 7 16.27 -17.61 4.09
C GLY A 7 14.83 -17.12 4.02
N TYR A 8 14.00 -17.62 3.10
CA TYR A 8 12.56 -17.33 3.09
C TYR A 8 11.76 -18.38 3.88
N LEU A 9 10.82 -17.93 4.71
CA LEU A 9 9.99 -18.81 5.54
C LEU A 9 8.88 -19.48 4.71
N LEU A 10 8.96 -20.80 4.53
CA LEU A 10 7.96 -21.58 3.78
C LEU A 10 7.03 -22.39 4.67
N ASP A 11 7.45 -22.73 5.88
CA ASP A 11 6.77 -23.70 6.75
C ASP A 11 5.51 -23.13 7.44
N VAL A 12 5.25 -21.84 7.27
CA VAL A 12 4.09 -21.13 7.83
C VAL A 12 3.29 -20.53 6.66
N PRO A 13 2.00 -20.82 6.52
CA PRO A 13 1.18 -20.22 5.46
C PRO A 13 1.12 -18.69 5.59
N TYR A 14 1.36 -17.96 4.49
CA TYR A 14 1.26 -16.51 4.47
C TYR A 14 -0.20 -16.05 4.61
N VAL A 15 -0.39 -14.99 5.38
CA VAL A 15 -1.72 -14.45 5.66
C VAL A 15 -2.10 -13.41 4.59
N PRO A 16 -3.18 -13.60 3.81
CA PRO A 16 -3.53 -12.68 2.73
C PRO A 16 -3.78 -11.25 3.21
N GLN A 17 -3.27 -10.28 2.46
CA GLN A 17 -3.48 -8.85 2.68
C GLN A 17 -4.05 -8.16 1.44
N PHE A 18 -4.64 -6.99 1.65
CA PHE A 18 -5.09 -6.10 0.58
C PHE A 18 -4.59 -4.68 0.87
N HIS A 19 -4.19 -3.98 -0.19
CA HIS A 19 -3.67 -2.62 -0.10
C HIS A 19 -4.30 -1.78 -1.20
N ARG A 20 -5.18 -0.87 -0.80
CA ARG A 20 -5.87 0.05 -1.73
C ARG A 20 -4.89 0.94 -2.51
N GLU A 21 -3.72 1.19 -1.93
CA GLU A 21 -2.67 1.99 -2.53
C GLU A 21 -2.11 1.36 -3.81
N HIS A 22 -2.32 0.05 -3.99
CA HIS A 22 -1.97 -0.67 -5.22
C HIS A 22 -3.04 -0.48 -6.31
N ALA A 23 -4.17 0.18 -6.10
CA ALA A 23 -5.15 0.33 -7.16
C ALA A 23 -4.65 1.30 -8.25
N PRO A 24 -4.83 0.99 -9.56
CA PRO A 24 -4.41 1.90 -10.63
C PRO A 24 -4.99 3.32 -10.47
N ILE A 25 -6.27 3.41 -10.07
CA ILE A 25 -6.95 4.70 -9.85
C ILE A 25 -6.37 5.48 -8.67
N TRP A 26 -5.88 4.78 -7.64
CA TRP A 26 -5.22 5.38 -6.49
C TRP A 26 -3.88 5.99 -6.90
N LEU A 27 -3.05 5.22 -7.62
CA LEU A 27 -1.77 5.70 -8.13
C LEU A 27 -1.94 6.88 -9.08
N ARG A 28 -2.95 6.84 -9.95
CA ARG A 28 -3.29 7.96 -10.83
C ARG A 28 -3.60 9.23 -10.04
N ALA A 29 -4.43 9.15 -9.01
CA ALA A 29 -4.76 10.30 -8.16
C ALA A 29 -3.51 10.85 -7.45
N CYS A 30 -2.68 9.97 -6.88
CA CYS A 30 -1.42 10.35 -6.25
C CYS A 30 -0.47 11.09 -7.21
N LEU A 31 -0.28 10.56 -8.42
CA LEU A 31 0.61 11.17 -9.42
C LEU A 31 0.06 12.50 -9.95
N ALA A 32 -1.23 12.59 -10.22
CA ALA A 32 -1.86 13.82 -10.68
C ALA A 32 -1.67 14.94 -9.64
N ALA A 33 -1.85 14.66 -8.35
CA ALA A 33 -1.64 15.61 -7.27
C ALA A 33 -0.19 16.05 -7.08
N LEU A 34 0.76 15.18 -7.44
CA LEU A 34 2.20 15.47 -7.47
C LEU A 34 2.62 16.21 -8.75
N GLY A 35 1.66 16.62 -9.60
CA GLY A 35 1.91 17.29 -10.87
C GLY A 35 2.63 16.41 -11.88
N GLN A 36 2.48 15.09 -11.77
CA GLN A 36 3.12 14.12 -12.65
C GLN A 36 2.18 13.71 -13.78
N ALA A 37 2.74 13.48 -14.97
CA ALA A 37 1.97 13.04 -16.13
C ALA A 37 1.30 11.68 -15.86
N GLU A 38 0.07 11.50 -16.36
CA GLU A 38 -0.60 10.21 -16.33
C GLU A 38 0.22 9.16 -17.10
N VAL A 39 0.10 7.89 -16.70
CA VAL A 39 0.70 6.79 -17.44
C VAL A 39 0.01 6.73 -18.81
N GLN A 40 0.77 6.96 -19.87
CA GLN A 40 0.21 6.99 -21.21
C GLN A 40 -0.03 5.55 -21.69
N HIS A 41 -1.28 5.25 -22.00
CA HIS A 41 -1.63 4.02 -22.70
C HIS A 41 -2.15 4.39 -24.08
N THR A 42 -1.57 3.79 -25.11
CA THR A 42 -2.14 3.88 -26.45
C THR A 42 -3.43 3.07 -26.49
N ALA A 43 -4.47 3.57 -27.17
CA ALA A 43 -5.72 2.83 -27.37
C ALA A 43 -5.51 1.41 -27.99
N ALA A 44 -4.34 1.17 -28.58
CA ALA A 44 -3.95 -0.09 -29.21
C ALA A 44 -3.50 -1.20 -28.24
N SER A 45 -3.25 -0.92 -26.94
CA SER A 45 -2.75 -1.95 -26.00
C SER A 45 -3.28 -1.78 -24.59
N GLN A 46 -3.68 -2.88 -23.96
CA GLN A 46 -4.07 -2.90 -22.55
C GLN A 46 -2.88 -2.55 -21.64
N PRO A 47 -3.09 -1.78 -20.56
CA PRO A 47 -2.08 -1.57 -19.53
C PRO A 47 -1.64 -2.90 -18.92
N VAL A 48 -0.36 -3.02 -18.61
CA VAL A 48 0.24 -4.19 -17.96
C VAL A 48 0.68 -3.84 -16.55
N TRP A 49 0.14 -4.59 -15.59
CA TRP A 49 0.38 -4.43 -14.17
C TRP A 49 1.09 -5.66 -13.62
N CYS A 50 2.28 -5.48 -13.04
CA CYS A 50 3.06 -6.58 -12.46
C CYS A 50 3.21 -6.39 -10.95
N GLU A 51 2.87 -7.42 -10.17
CA GLU A 51 3.13 -7.48 -8.73
C GLU A 51 4.16 -8.57 -8.43
N VAL A 52 5.27 -8.16 -7.81
CA VAL A 52 6.38 -9.00 -7.40
C VAL A 52 6.23 -9.36 -5.92
N GLY A 53 6.39 -10.64 -5.60
CA GLY A 53 6.05 -11.18 -4.29
C GLY A 53 4.52 -11.19 -4.08
N CYS A 54 3.77 -11.65 -5.08
CA CYS A 54 2.31 -11.55 -5.06
C CYS A 54 1.64 -12.45 -4.01
N GLY A 55 2.38 -13.36 -3.37
CA GLY A 55 1.86 -14.33 -2.41
C GLY A 55 0.69 -15.13 -3.00
N PRO A 56 -0.35 -15.46 -2.22
CA PRO A 56 -1.55 -16.12 -2.72
C PRO A 56 -2.44 -15.21 -3.60
N ALA A 57 -1.97 -14.01 -3.94
CA ALA A 57 -2.53 -13.07 -4.91
C ALA A 57 -3.98 -12.63 -4.69
N VAL A 58 -4.51 -12.73 -3.47
CA VAL A 58 -5.89 -12.30 -3.17
C VAL A 58 -6.08 -10.82 -3.51
N GLY A 59 -5.13 -9.96 -3.13
CA GLY A 59 -5.17 -8.54 -3.47
C GLY A 59 -5.06 -8.26 -4.98
N LEU A 60 -4.12 -8.93 -5.67
CA LEU A 60 -3.97 -8.85 -7.12
C LEU A 60 -5.27 -9.23 -7.86
N LEU A 61 -5.93 -10.30 -7.41
CA LEU A 61 -7.17 -10.78 -8.02
C LEU A 61 -8.34 -9.84 -7.76
N ILE A 62 -8.38 -9.16 -6.60
CA ILE A 62 -9.34 -8.08 -6.35
C ILE A 62 -9.14 -6.94 -7.36
N LEU A 63 -7.89 -6.52 -7.59
CA LEU A 63 -7.59 -5.49 -8.58
C LEU A 63 -7.93 -5.95 -10.00
N ALA A 64 -7.60 -7.19 -10.36
CA ALA A 64 -7.93 -7.80 -11.66
C ALA A 64 -9.44 -7.82 -11.91
N ALA A 65 -10.23 -8.21 -10.92
CA ALA A 65 -11.68 -8.27 -10.99
C ALA A 65 -12.36 -6.89 -11.07
N THR A 66 -11.68 -5.83 -10.62
CA THR A 66 -12.19 -4.44 -10.63
C THR A 66 -11.59 -3.57 -11.72
N ASN A 67 -10.63 -4.08 -12.48
CA ASN A 67 -9.97 -3.40 -13.59
C ASN A 67 -9.86 -4.36 -14.80
N PRO A 68 -10.99 -4.76 -15.43
CA PRO A 68 -11.00 -5.79 -16.48
C PRO A 68 -10.23 -5.42 -17.76
N ASN A 69 -9.94 -4.13 -17.95
CA ASN A 69 -9.18 -3.63 -19.09
C ASN A 69 -7.66 -3.64 -18.88
N VAL A 70 -7.19 -4.10 -17.71
CA VAL A 70 -5.78 -4.19 -17.35
C VAL A 70 -5.37 -5.66 -17.36
N ARG A 71 -4.19 -5.95 -17.91
CA ARG A 71 -3.54 -7.26 -17.82
C ARG A 71 -2.68 -7.30 -16.56
N PHE A 72 -2.90 -8.28 -15.70
CA PHE A 72 -2.17 -8.46 -14.44
C PHE A 72 -1.18 -9.62 -14.52
N ILE A 73 -0.03 -9.45 -13.88
CA ILE A 73 1.05 -10.44 -13.77
C ILE A 73 1.43 -10.56 -12.30
N GLY A 74 1.30 -11.75 -11.73
CA GLY A 74 1.79 -12.07 -10.38
C GLY A 74 3.07 -12.90 -10.46
N ILE A 75 4.12 -12.49 -9.75
CA ILE A 75 5.36 -13.26 -9.62
C ILE A 75 5.57 -13.57 -8.15
N ASP A 76 5.81 -14.83 -7.83
CA ASP A 76 6.20 -15.26 -6.49
C ASP A 76 7.17 -16.45 -6.61
N ILE A 77 8.04 -16.62 -5.61
CA ILE A 77 8.98 -17.75 -5.60
C ILE A 77 8.34 -19.01 -5.01
N ASN A 78 7.29 -18.86 -4.20
CA ASN A 78 6.64 -19.97 -3.51
C ASN A 78 5.62 -20.66 -4.44
N PRO A 79 5.83 -21.94 -4.80
CA PRO A 79 4.89 -22.68 -5.65
C PRO A 79 3.50 -22.82 -5.03
N GLU A 80 3.39 -22.96 -3.69
CA GLU A 80 2.10 -23.09 -3.00
C GLU A 80 1.26 -21.81 -3.11
N HIS A 81 1.92 -20.65 -3.05
CA HIS A 81 1.30 -19.35 -3.26
C HIS A 81 0.73 -19.24 -4.68
N ILE A 82 1.54 -19.58 -5.68
CA ILE A 82 1.13 -19.55 -7.09
C ILE A 82 0.00 -20.52 -7.38
N ASP A 83 0.04 -21.72 -6.80
CA ASP A 83 -1.04 -22.70 -6.96
C ASP A 83 -2.34 -22.23 -6.29
N ALA A 84 -2.26 -21.61 -5.10
CA ALA A 84 -3.42 -21.04 -4.43
C ALA A 84 -4.02 -19.86 -5.21
N ALA A 85 -3.17 -19.03 -5.81
CA ALA A 85 -3.55 -17.92 -6.67
C ALA A 85 -4.27 -18.39 -7.94
N LYS A 86 -3.70 -19.37 -8.65
CA LYS A 86 -4.32 -19.99 -9.84
C LYS A 86 -5.69 -20.58 -9.52
N ARG A 87 -5.80 -21.38 -8.45
CA ARG A 87 -7.09 -21.94 -8.01
C ARG A 87 -8.13 -20.87 -7.71
N LEU A 88 -7.74 -19.79 -7.02
CA LEU A 88 -8.68 -18.69 -6.74
C LEU A 88 -9.12 -17.97 -8.03
N ALA A 89 -8.20 -17.74 -8.97
CA ALA A 89 -8.52 -17.15 -10.26
C ALA A 89 -9.48 -18.03 -11.07
N GLU A 90 -9.25 -19.34 -11.10
CA GLU A 90 -10.12 -20.34 -11.74
C GLU A 90 -11.50 -20.38 -11.08
N ASP A 91 -11.58 -20.52 -9.74
CA ASP A 91 -12.82 -20.53 -8.97
C ASP A 91 -13.69 -19.29 -9.23
N ALA A 92 -13.05 -18.13 -9.39
CA ALA A 92 -13.72 -16.84 -9.62
C ALA A 92 -13.94 -16.51 -11.11
N GLY A 93 -13.35 -17.30 -12.02
CA GLY A 93 -13.35 -17.03 -13.46
C GLY A 93 -12.69 -15.69 -13.81
N ILE A 94 -11.49 -15.44 -13.29
CA ILE A 94 -10.67 -14.24 -13.56
C ILE A 94 -9.66 -14.57 -14.66
N GLY A 95 -9.84 -13.99 -15.85
CA GLY A 95 -9.05 -14.33 -17.04
C GLY A 95 -7.99 -13.30 -17.46
N ASN A 96 -7.93 -12.13 -16.81
CA ASN A 96 -6.97 -11.06 -17.13
C ASN A 96 -5.71 -11.09 -16.24
N VAL A 97 -5.35 -12.27 -15.73
CA VAL A 97 -4.19 -12.46 -14.83
C VAL A 97 -3.34 -13.64 -15.27
N GLU A 98 -2.03 -13.50 -15.20
CA GLU A 98 -1.05 -14.58 -15.37
C GLU A 98 -0.13 -14.68 -14.15
N PHE A 99 0.36 -15.89 -13.86
CA PHE A 99 1.16 -16.18 -12.67
C PHE A 99 2.46 -16.89 -13.03
N HIS A 100 3.57 -16.41 -12.46
CA HIS A 100 4.91 -16.96 -12.64
C HIS A 100 5.49 -17.39 -11.30
N CYS A 101 5.80 -18.69 -11.17
CA CYS A 101 6.56 -19.21 -10.05
C CYS A 101 8.06 -19.12 -10.40
N LYS A 102 8.74 -18.06 -9.99
CA LYS A 102 10.13 -17.78 -10.36
C LYS A 102 10.88 -17.02 -9.29
N ASP A 103 12.18 -17.26 -9.22
CA ASP A 103 13.11 -16.40 -8.48
C ASP A 103 13.41 -15.14 -9.31
N LEU A 104 13.42 -13.97 -8.69
CA LEU A 104 13.69 -12.69 -9.36
C LEU A 104 15.09 -12.59 -9.95
N ARG A 105 16.03 -13.39 -9.45
CA ARG A 105 17.42 -13.46 -9.96
C ARG A 105 17.53 -14.21 -11.29
N GLU A 106 16.45 -14.87 -11.72
CA GLU A 106 16.36 -15.56 -13.00
C GLU A 106 15.68 -14.68 -14.05
N ASP A 107 15.84 -15.01 -15.33
CA ASP A 107 15.06 -14.36 -16.39
C ASP A 107 13.58 -14.72 -16.25
N ILE A 108 12.78 -13.73 -15.88
CA ILE A 108 11.34 -13.86 -15.74
C ILE A 108 10.66 -14.00 -17.10
N GLY A 109 11.21 -13.37 -18.15
CA GLY A 109 10.54 -13.21 -19.45
C GLY A 109 9.39 -12.21 -19.40
N LEU A 110 9.50 -11.18 -18.54
CA LEU A 110 8.45 -10.19 -18.34
C LEU A 110 8.30 -9.28 -19.59
N PRO A 111 7.08 -8.93 -20.05
CA PRO A 111 6.91 -7.90 -21.06
C PRO A 111 7.27 -6.51 -20.49
N ALA A 112 7.23 -5.47 -21.33
CA ALA A 112 7.26 -4.11 -20.82
C ALA A 112 5.99 -3.82 -19.99
N VAL A 113 6.13 -3.24 -18.80
CA VAL A 113 5.05 -3.01 -17.85
C VAL A 113 4.80 -1.52 -17.62
N ASP A 114 3.53 -1.18 -17.40
CA ASP A 114 3.10 0.18 -17.05
C ASP A 114 3.22 0.42 -15.55
N PHE A 115 2.96 -0.62 -14.76
CA PHE A 115 3.05 -0.61 -13.31
C PHE A 115 3.85 -1.81 -12.82
N LEU A 116 4.82 -1.56 -11.94
CA LEU A 116 5.59 -2.59 -11.24
C LEU A 116 5.44 -2.38 -9.73
N ILE A 117 4.84 -3.32 -9.03
CA ILE A 117 4.51 -3.22 -7.61
C ILE A 117 5.36 -4.18 -6.83
N VAL A 118 6.10 -3.67 -5.86
CA VAL A 118 6.97 -4.44 -4.98
C VAL A 118 6.57 -4.14 -3.54
N ARG A 119 5.77 -5.03 -2.94
CA ARG A 119 5.27 -4.88 -1.57
C ARG A 119 5.75 -6.02 -0.68
N GLY A 120 6.08 -5.69 0.57
CA GLY A 120 6.46 -6.70 1.57
C GLY A 120 7.72 -7.52 1.23
N LEU A 121 8.57 -7.02 0.32
CA LEU A 121 9.71 -7.78 -0.20
C LEU A 121 11.05 -7.08 0.06
N TYR A 122 11.20 -5.81 -0.33
CA TYR A 122 12.52 -5.16 -0.47
C TYR A 122 13.37 -5.16 0.81
N SER A 123 12.78 -4.93 1.98
CA SER A 123 13.49 -4.96 3.28
C SER A 123 13.68 -6.37 3.86
N TRP A 124 13.06 -7.40 3.30
CA TRP A 124 13.02 -8.77 3.84
C TRP A 124 13.84 -9.76 3.01
N VAL A 125 14.59 -9.28 2.03
CA VAL A 125 15.35 -10.12 1.09
C VAL A 125 16.82 -9.75 1.04
N SER A 126 17.63 -10.63 0.47
CA SER A 126 19.07 -10.44 0.33
C SER A 126 19.42 -9.24 -0.57
N PRO A 127 20.65 -8.70 -0.47
CA PRO A 127 21.13 -7.67 -1.39
C PRO A 127 20.98 -8.04 -2.88
N ASP A 128 21.21 -9.30 -3.24
CA ASP A 128 21.10 -9.77 -4.63
C ASP A 128 19.67 -9.75 -5.14
N VAL A 129 18.69 -10.13 -4.30
CA VAL A 129 17.27 -10.03 -4.67
C VAL A 129 16.84 -8.56 -4.78
N ARG A 130 17.33 -7.68 -3.91
CA ARG A 130 17.09 -6.23 -4.06
C ARG A 130 17.68 -5.69 -5.36
N GLN A 131 18.88 -6.13 -5.75
CA GLN A 131 19.49 -5.78 -7.03
C GLN A 131 18.61 -6.26 -8.19
N ALA A 132 18.15 -7.51 -8.15
CA ALA A 132 17.26 -8.07 -9.16
C ALA A 132 15.93 -7.30 -9.29
N VAL A 133 15.33 -6.85 -8.18
CA VAL A 133 14.15 -5.97 -8.19
C VAL A 133 14.43 -4.67 -8.95
N ARG A 134 15.58 -4.03 -8.69
CA ARG A 134 15.96 -2.78 -9.37
C ARG A 134 16.21 -3.01 -10.85
N GLU A 135 16.90 -4.09 -11.20
CA GLU A 135 17.15 -4.45 -12.61
C GLU A 135 15.85 -4.72 -13.36
N LEU A 136 14.93 -5.48 -12.76
CA LEU A 136 13.60 -5.72 -13.32
C LEU A 136 12.86 -4.39 -13.58
N ALA A 137 12.86 -3.47 -12.61
CA ALA A 137 12.28 -2.15 -12.78
C ALA A 137 12.98 -1.34 -13.88
N GLY A 138 14.32 -1.34 -13.88
CA GLY A 138 15.18 -0.65 -14.84
C GLY A 138 15.07 -1.17 -16.27
N GLN A 139 14.72 -2.44 -16.48
CA GLN A 139 14.61 -3.06 -17.80
C GLN A 139 13.19 -3.06 -18.35
N HIS A 140 12.19 -3.34 -17.51
CA HIS A 140 10.82 -3.60 -17.99
C HIS A 140 9.87 -2.42 -17.82
N LEU A 141 10.17 -1.42 -16.98
CA LEU A 141 9.27 -0.29 -16.80
C LEU A 141 9.25 0.59 -18.05
N LYS A 142 8.07 0.74 -18.66
CA LYS A 142 7.83 1.61 -19.83
C LYS A 142 8.18 3.07 -19.53
N PRO A 143 8.51 3.90 -20.54
CA PRO A 143 8.49 5.35 -20.39
C PRO A 143 7.15 5.84 -19.83
N GLY A 144 7.19 6.67 -18.79
CA GLY A 144 5.99 7.09 -18.06
C GLY A 144 5.35 6.03 -17.17
N GLY A 145 5.87 4.80 -17.12
CA GLY A 145 5.45 3.79 -16.15
C GLY A 145 5.80 4.16 -14.71
N VAL A 146 5.26 3.39 -13.75
CA VAL A 146 5.39 3.63 -12.31
C VAL A 146 5.84 2.37 -11.60
N ALA A 147 6.94 2.45 -10.86
CA ALA A 147 7.33 1.41 -9.91
C ALA A 147 6.93 1.85 -8.49
N LEU A 148 6.06 1.08 -7.82
CA LEU A 148 5.76 1.27 -6.40
C LEU A 148 6.68 0.34 -5.59
N LEU A 149 7.41 0.91 -4.64
CA LEU A 149 8.36 0.19 -3.81
C LEU A 149 8.06 0.41 -2.33
N HIS A 150 7.77 -0.68 -1.62
CA HIS A 150 7.62 -0.69 -0.17
C HIS A 150 8.86 -1.21 0.53
N TYR A 151 9.31 -0.47 1.54
CA TYR A 151 10.44 -0.85 2.37
C TYR A 151 10.35 -0.20 3.75
N LEU A 152 10.95 -0.86 4.74
CA LEU A 152 11.19 -0.28 6.06
C LEU A 152 12.26 0.80 5.95
N THR A 153 12.03 1.95 6.56
CA THR A 153 12.98 3.08 6.52
C THR A 153 13.49 3.45 7.92
N LEU A 154 14.72 3.95 7.96
CA LEU A 154 15.30 4.58 9.14
C LEU A 154 14.87 6.06 9.22
N PRO A 155 14.70 6.61 10.44
CA PRO A 155 14.99 5.98 11.73
C PRO A 155 13.87 5.11 12.32
N GLY A 156 12.62 5.23 11.85
CA GLY A 156 11.45 4.70 12.55
C GLY A 156 11.37 3.17 12.63
N ALA A 157 12.07 2.44 11.77
CA ALA A 157 12.14 0.98 11.84
C ALA A 157 13.33 0.43 12.66
N ALA A 158 14.14 1.28 13.29
CA ALA A 158 15.30 0.84 14.07
C ALA A 158 14.93 -0.12 15.20
N ASP A 159 13.89 0.18 15.97
CA ASP A 159 13.46 -0.69 17.08
C ASP A 159 12.99 -2.06 16.60
N LEU A 160 12.44 -2.14 15.38
CA LEU A 160 12.00 -3.42 14.81
C LEU A 160 13.15 -4.40 14.61
N THR A 161 14.39 -3.91 14.39
CA THR A 161 15.55 -4.81 14.22
C THR A 161 15.90 -5.54 15.52
N VAL A 162 15.59 -4.93 16.67
CA VAL A 162 15.78 -5.58 17.99
C VAL A 162 14.78 -6.73 18.15
N PHE A 163 13.53 -6.53 17.74
CA PHE A 163 12.50 -7.55 17.77
C PHE A 163 12.84 -8.70 16.81
N HIS A 164 13.22 -8.36 15.57
CA HIS A 164 13.72 -9.33 14.59
C HIS A 164 14.88 -10.16 15.16
N GLY A 165 15.89 -9.51 15.76
CA GLY A 165 17.03 -10.20 16.35
C GLY A 165 16.65 -11.20 17.44
N LEU A 166 15.68 -10.85 18.30
CA LEU A 166 15.17 -11.76 19.32
C LEU A 166 14.44 -12.96 18.70
N PHE A 167 13.47 -12.72 17.81
CA PHE A 167 12.68 -13.80 17.20
C PHE A 167 13.57 -14.73 16.36
N SER A 168 14.49 -14.16 15.57
CA SER A 168 15.45 -14.91 14.78
C SER A 168 16.36 -15.78 15.65
N ALA A 169 16.93 -15.21 16.73
CA ALA A 169 17.77 -15.97 17.65
C ALA A 169 17.05 -17.14 18.34
N LEU A 170 15.74 -17.03 18.57
CA LEU A 170 14.92 -18.14 19.08
C LEU A 170 14.68 -19.19 18.00
N HIS A 171 14.41 -18.77 16.77
CA HIS A 171 14.13 -19.66 15.65
C HIS A 171 15.37 -20.44 15.17
N LEU A 172 16.57 -19.88 15.31
CA LEU A 172 17.83 -20.55 14.97
C LEU A 172 18.27 -21.61 16.00
N GLN A 173 17.53 -21.80 17.10
CA GLN A 173 17.85 -22.84 18.08
C GLN A 173 17.57 -24.24 17.51
N PRO A 174 18.39 -25.25 17.83
CA PRO A 174 18.15 -26.61 17.39
C PRO A 174 16.75 -27.11 17.79
N GLY A 175 15.96 -27.56 16.81
CA GLY A 175 14.60 -28.07 17.02
C GLY A 175 13.52 -27.02 17.23
N ALA A 176 13.80 -25.73 17.01
CA ALA A 176 12.80 -24.67 17.13
C ALA A 176 11.83 -24.65 15.95
N HIS A 177 10.53 -24.57 16.24
CA HIS A 177 9.48 -24.30 15.25
C HIS A 177 9.15 -22.80 15.20
N ALA A 178 8.76 -22.30 14.02
CA ALA A 178 8.53 -20.87 13.79
C ALA A 178 7.50 -20.24 14.76
N LEU A 179 6.33 -20.87 14.91
CA LEU A 179 5.27 -20.35 15.78
C LEU A 179 5.64 -20.41 17.27
N ASP A 180 6.38 -21.43 17.69
CA ASP A 180 6.89 -21.54 19.06
C ASP A 180 7.93 -20.46 19.36
N ALA A 181 8.81 -20.17 18.39
CA ALA A 181 9.78 -19.07 18.49
C ALA A 181 9.08 -17.71 18.61
N VAL A 182 8.02 -17.47 17.83
CA VAL A 182 7.17 -16.27 17.94
C VAL A 182 6.53 -16.18 19.32
N GLN A 183 5.89 -17.25 19.80
CA GLN A 183 5.22 -17.22 21.10
C GLN A 183 6.22 -16.97 22.24
N ARG A 184 7.35 -17.67 22.23
CA ARG A 184 8.40 -17.48 23.22
C ARG A 184 9.00 -16.07 23.17
N GLY A 185 9.17 -15.50 21.98
CA GLY A 185 9.63 -14.13 21.81
C GLY A 185 8.64 -13.11 22.38
N ARG A 186 7.34 -13.31 22.16
CA ARG A 186 6.28 -12.48 22.76
C ARG A 186 6.31 -12.54 24.29
N ASP A 187 6.48 -13.72 24.86
CA ASP A 187 6.57 -13.90 26.31
C ASP A 187 7.80 -13.19 26.90
N LEU A 188 8.96 -13.30 26.23
CA LEU A 188 10.17 -12.59 26.63
C LEU A 188 10.01 -11.08 26.53
N ILE A 189 9.44 -10.57 25.45
CA ILE A 189 9.12 -9.14 25.28
C ILE A 189 8.20 -8.66 26.40
N ALA A 190 7.14 -9.41 26.71
CA ALA A 190 6.24 -9.08 27.81
C ALA A 190 6.95 -9.07 29.17
N GLY A 191 7.85 -10.03 29.42
CA GLY A 191 8.69 -10.08 30.60
C GLY A 191 9.63 -8.87 30.72
N LEU A 192 10.30 -8.50 29.62
CA LEU A 192 11.19 -7.32 29.55
C LEU A 192 10.43 -6.01 29.79
N ARG A 193 9.22 -5.87 29.24
CA ARG A 193 8.33 -4.72 29.50
C ARG A 193 7.96 -4.62 30.97
N LYS A 194 7.47 -5.72 31.56
CA LYS A 194 7.10 -5.78 32.98
C LYS A 194 8.30 -5.47 33.89
N GLY A 195 9.49 -5.92 33.51
CA GLY A 195 10.74 -5.65 34.20
C GLY A 195 11.33 -4.25 33.96
N LYS A 196 10.68 -3.39 33.16
CA LYS A 196 11.19 -2.06 32.77
C LYS A 196 12.61 -2.11 32.20
N ALA A 197 12.87 -3.08 31.34
CA ALA A 197 14.18 -3.26 30.70
C ALA A 197 14.66 -1.97 30.02
N GLY A 198 15.99 -1.75 30.02
CA GLY A 198 16.60 -0.51 29.53
C GLY A 198 16.22 -0.14 28.09
N PHE A 199 15.97 -1.13 27.23
CA PHE A 199 15.47 -0.91 25.87
C PHE A 199 14.15 -0.14 25.86
N PHE A 200 13.11 -0.61 26.56
CA PHE A 200 11.82 0.10 26.65
C PHE A 200 11.90 1.43 27.41
N ALA A 201 12.84 1.54 28.37
CA ALA A 201 13.06 2.80 29.09
C ALA A 201 13.67 3.90 28.20
N THR A 202 14.47 3.52 27.20
CA THR A 202 15.15 4.45 26.29
C THR A 202 14.44 4.59 24.93
N HIS A 203 13.55 3.65 24.59
CA HIS A 203 12.79 3.62 23.34
C HIS A 203 11.28 3.46 23.64
N PRO A 204 10.59 4.53 24.05
CA PRO A 204 9.16 4.44 24.39
C PRO A 204 8.28 3.97 23.22
N VAL A 205 8.69 4.21 21.97
CA VAL A 205 7.97 3.77 20.77
C VAL A 205 7.93 2.23 20.68
N ALA A 206 8.96 1.54 21.19
CA ALA A 206 8.99 0.08 21.24
C ALA A 206 7.83 -0.53 22.04
N GLU A 207 7.24 0.22 22.97
CA GLU A 207 6.05 -0.22 23.72
C GLU A 207 4.86 -0.44 22.79
N ASN A 208 4.65 0.45 21.81
CA ASN A 208 3.60 0.30 20.81
C ASN A 208 3.84 -0.93 19.93
N TYR A 209 5.09 -1.17 19.52
CA TYR A 209 5.45 -2.33 18.72
C TYR A 209 5.26 -3.65 19.47
N ALA A 210 5.59 -3.67 20.76
CA ALA A 210 5.35 -4.84 21.58
C ALA A 210 3.86 -5.13 21.80
N GLN A 211 3.03 -4.10 21.93
CA GLN A 211 1.59 -4.27 22.00
C GLN A 211 1.00 -4.78 20.67
N ALA A 212 1.41 -4.18 19.55
CA ALA A 212 1.00 -4.62 18.22
C ALA A 212 1.40 -6.08 17.96
N THR A 213 2.68 -6.40 18.16
CA THR A 213 3.22 -7.76 17.96
C THR A 213 2.52 -8.81 18.84
N ALA A 214 2.06 -8.43 20.03
CA ALA A 214 1.31 -9.33 20.92
C ALA A 214 -0.14 -9.56 20.46
N ALA A 215 -0.75 -8.57 19.80
CA ALA A 215 -2.11 -8.65 19.27
C ALA A 215 -2.19 -9.28 17.88
N ASP A 216 -1.07 -9.29 17.14
CA ASP A 216 -1.01 -9.78 15.77
C ASP A 216 -1.19 -11.30 15.64
N ASP A 217 -1.56 -11.72 14.43
CA ASP A 217 -1.53 -13.12 14.04
C ASP A 217 -0.08 -13.67 14.11
N ALA A 218 0.07 -14.86 14.69
CA ALA A 218 1.40 -15.44 14.91
C ALA A 218 2.09 -15.84 13.59
N ALA A 219 1.32 -16.28 12.58
CA ALA A 219 1.86 -16.58 11.26
C ALA A 219 2.30 -15.29 10.56
N TYR A 220 1.53 -14.22 10.68
CA TYR A 220 1.95 -12.90 10.17
C TYR A 220 3.23 -12.40 10.85
N THR A 221 3.33 -12.51 12.17
CA THR A 221 4.54 -12.14 12.91
C THR A 221 5.75 -12.98 12.47
N ALA A 222 5.55 -14.28 12.23
CA ALA A 222 6.60 -15.16 11.72
C ALA A 222 7.09 -14.68 10.35
N HIS A 223 6.17 -14.36 9.44
CA HIS A 223 6.48 -13.84 8.11
C HIS A 223 7.17 -12.48 8.11
N ASP A 224 6.90 -11.60 9.09
CA ASP A 224 7.57 -10.30 9.17
C ASP A 224 8.97 -10.39 9.82
N TYR A 225 9.13 -11.21 10.86
CA TYR A 225 10.33 -11.18 11.72
C TYR A 225 11.26 -12.40 11.61
N LEU A 226 10.86 -13.52 11.02
CA LEU A 226 11.72 -14.72 10.94
C LEU A 226 12.48 -14.88 9.63
N ASN A 227 12.23 -14.02 8.62
CA ASN A 227 13.05 -14.02 7.41
C ASN A 227 14.53 -13.81 7.76
N ALA A 228 15.43 -14.49 7.06
CA ALA A 228 16.87 -14.38 7.31
C ALA A 228 17.41 -12.96 7.08
N TYR A 229 16.71 -12.17 6.26
CA TYR A 229 17.03 -10.77 6.01
C TYR A 229 15.93 -9.88 6.58
N PHE A 230 16.34 -8.86 7.32
CA PHE A 230 15.49 -7.80 7.82
C PHE A 230 16.32 -6.51 7.88
N THR A 231 16.18 -5.66 6.88
CA THR A 231 17.06 -4.49 6.70
C THR A 231 16.23 -3.24 6.42
N PRO A 232 16.00 -2.41 7.45
CA PRO A 232 15.62 -1.02 7.26
C PRO A 232 16.70 -0.27 6.48
N LEU A 233 16.28 0.52 5.50
CA LEU A 233 17.17 1.30 4.63
C LEU A 233 16.95 2.79 4.87
N THR A 234 17.83 3.66 4.42
CA THR A 234 17.51 5.10 4.36
C THR A 234 16.89 5.42 3.01
N VAL A 235 15.92 6.35 2.97
CA VAL A 235 15.34 6.82 1.69
C VAL A 235 16.42 7.34 0.74
N ALA A 236 17.46 8.02 1.25
CA ALA A 236 18.57 8.51 0.44
C ALA A 236 19.33 7.36 -0.26
N GLN A 237 19.58 6.25 0.44
CA GLN A 237 20.20 5.06 -0.15
C GLN A 237 19.29 4.44 -1.21
N VAL A 238 17.98 4.28 -0.94
CA VAL A 238 17.05 3.68 -1.92
C VAL A 238 16.93 4.57 -3.15
N MET A 239 16.87 5.89 -2.99
CA MET A 239 16.87 6.84 -4.10
C MET A 239 18.15 6.75 -4.95
N HIS A 240 19.32 6.60 -4.31
CA HIS A 240 20.58 6.40 -5.01
C HIS A 240 20.56 5.10 -5.83
N ASP A 241 20.18 3.99 -5.20
CA ASP A 241 20.13 2.67 -5.83
C ASP A 241 19.15 2.65 -7.02
N MET A 242 17.95 3.23 -6.86
CA MET A 242 16.96 3.36 -7.93
C MET A 242 17.42 4.32 -9.04
N GLY A 243 18.15 5.37 -8.70
CA GLY A 243 18.79 6.26 -9.65
C GLY A 243 19.79 5.54 -10.56
N GLY A 244 20.51 4.55 -10.01
CA GLY A 244 21.44 3.70 -10.76
C GLY A 244 20.80 2.90 -11.90
N VAL A 245 19.49 2.69 -11.86
CA VAL A 245 18.70 2.02 -12.93
C VAL A 245 17.83 3.00 -13.72
N GLY A 246 18.11 4.31 -13.60
CA GLY A 246 17.43 5.37 -14.35
C GLY A 246 16.05 5.73 -13.82
N LEU A 247 15.77 5.46 -12.53
CA LEU A 247 14.50 5.77 -11.89
C LEU A 247 14.69 6.85 -10.82
N ALA A 248 13.80 7.84 -10.80
CA ALA A 248 13.77 8.88 -9.79
C ALA A 248 12.50 8.76 -8.94
N LEU A 249 12.55 9.23 -7.69
CA LEU A 249 11.39 9.28 -6.81
C LEU A 249 10.35 10.28 -7.37
N ALA A 250 9.08 9.93 -7.48
CA ALA A 250 7.98 10.82 -7.83
C ALA A 250 7.24 11.36 -6.60
N GLY A 251 7.13 10.52 -5.57
CA GLY A 251 6.48 10.82 -4.31
C GLY A 251 6.13 9.51 -3.61
N ASN A 252 5.07 9.52 -2.81
CA ASN A 252 4.61 8.38 -2.02
C ASN A 252 3.17 8.02 -2.41
N ALA A 253 2.83 6.73 -2.42
CA ALA A 253 1.48 6.26 -2.65
C ALA A 253 0.57 6.46 -1.42
N SER A 254 1.13 6.69 -0.23
CA SER A 254 0.44 7.26 0.93
C SER A 254 0.27 8.78 0.71
N PRO A 255 -0.97 9.26 0.46
CA PRO A 255 -1.19 10.66 0.07
C PRO A 255 -0.75 11.66 1.13
N LEU A 256 -0.96 11.34 2.42
CA LEU A 256 -0.55 12.16 3.56
C LEU A 256 0.97 12.32 3.64
N ASP A 257 1.73 11.30 3.26
CA ASP A 257 3.19 11.33 3.34
C ASP A 257 3.81 12.32 2.32
N ASN A 258 3.02 12.79 1.34
CA ASN A 258 3.43 13.83 0.39
C ASN A 258 3.18 15.26 0.90
N LEU A 259 2.44 15.42 2.00
CA LEU A 259 2.05 16.73 2.52
C LEU A 259 2.98 17.13 3.67
N ASP A 260 3.79 18.17 3.45
CA ASP A 260 4.70 18.70 4.48
C ASP A 260 3.94 19.09 5.76
N ASP A 261 2.72 19.61 5.62
CA ASP A 261 1.86 19.99 6.74
C ASP A 261 1.49 18.82 7.68
N PHE A 262 1.57 17.58 7.19
CA PHE A 262 1.19 16.37 7.92
C PHE A 262 2.37 15.48 8.31
N THR A 263 3.56 15.79 7.78
CA THR A 263 4.76 14.97 7.97
C THR A 263 5.91 15.71 8.62
N VAL A 264 5.90 17.05 8.61
CA VAL A 264 7.02 17.83 9.14
C VAL A 264 6.49 18.83 10.15
N PRO A 265 6.96 18.77 11.42
CA PRO A 265 6.62 19.77 12.42
C PRO A 265 6.91 21.18 11.88
N GLU A 266 6.02 22.13 12.16
CA GLU A 266 6.11 23.49 11.58
C GLU A 266 7.48 24.14 11.82
N SER A 267 8.05 23.93 13.02
CA SER A 267 9.38 24.43 13.40
C SER A 267 10.55 23.89 12.54
N LEU A 268 10.36 22.76 11.85
CA LEU A 268 11.39 22.11 11.02
C LEU A 268 11.23 22.39 9.52
N ARG A 269 10.15 23.06 9.09
CA ARG A 269 9.92 23.33 7.65
C ARG A 269 11.02 24.16 7.01
N GLY A 270 11.56 25.14 7.74
CA GLY A 270 12.70 25.94 7.27
C GLY A 270 13.94 25.08 7.02
N LEU A 271 14.23 24.14 7.93
CA LEU A 271 15.34 23.20 7.79
C LEU A 271 15.15 22.28 6.56
N LEU A 272 13.95 21.74 6.38
CA LEU A 272 13.61 20.91 5.22
C LEU A 272 13.77 21.67 3.90
N ASN A 273 13.22 22.89 3.81
CA ASN A 273 13.23 23.71 2.61
C ASN A 273 14.63 24.23 2.23
N ALA A 274 15.57 24.27 3.19
CA ALA A 274 16.96 24.62 2.93
C ALA A 274 17.73 23.51 2.19
N GLN A 275 17.21 22.27 2.15
CA GLN A 275 17.89 21.14 1.52
C GLN A 275 17.70 21.16 0.00
N LYS A 276 18.81 21.31 -0.75
CA LYS A 276 18.82 21.29 -2.22
C LYS A 276 18.88 19.88 -2.80
N ASP A 277 19.67 19.01 -2.17
CA ASP A 277 19.74 17.61 -2.55
C ASP A 277 18.47 16.89 -2.10
N ARG A 278 17.84 16.17 -3.04
CA ARG A 278 16.54 15.56 -2.79
C ARG A 278 16.62 14.37 -1.83
N GLY A 279 17.69 13.57 -1.93
CA GLY A 279 17.89 12.43 -1.02
C GLY A 279 18.03 12.90 0.42
N THR A 280 18.82 13.95 0.62
CA THR A 280 18.99 14.61 1.92
C THR A 280 17.69 15.22 2.43
N ARG A 281 16.93 15.92 1.56
CA ARG A 281 15.64 16.49 1.92
C ARG A 281 14.66 15.42 2.41
N GLU A 282 14.53 14.31 1.69
CA GLU A 282 13.64 13.21 2.09
C GLU A 282 14.13 12.49 3.36
N LEU A 283 15.44 12.35 3.54
CA LEU A 283 15.99 11.80 4.79
C LEU A 283 15.68 12.70 6.00
N VAL A 284 15.80 14.02 5.84
CA VAL A 284 15.40 14.98 6.89
C VAL A 284 13.90 14.87 7.19
N ARG A 285 13.05 14.68 6.17
CA ARG A 285 11.62 14.40 6.36
C ARG A 285 11.40 13.12 7.17
N ASP A 286 12.04 12.01 6.78
CA ASP A 286 11.92 10.72 7.47
C ASP A 286 12.32 10.86 8.95
N MET A 287 13.37 11.63 9.24
CA MET A 287 13.77 11.93 10.61
C MET A 287 12.74 12.81 11.36
N ALA A 288 12.14 13.78 10.68
CA ALA A 288 11.17 14.70 11.28
C ALA A 288 9.86 14.01 11.71
N CYS A 289 9.41 12.99 10.97
CA CYS A 289 8.23 12.18 11.31
C CYS A 289 8.56 10.82 11.92
N ASN A 290 9.84 10.49 12.18
CA ASN A 290 10.25 9.14 12.56
C ASN A 290 9.64 8.06 11.64
N GLN A 291 9.76 8.26 10.32
CA GLN A 291 9.15 7.39 9.31
C GLN A 291 9.64 5.95 9.49
N GLN A 292 8.70 5.01 9.53
CA GLN A 292 8.99 3.59 9.77
C GLN A 292 8.99 2.76 8.49
N ALA A 293 8.11 3.08 7.54
CA ALA A 293 8.02 2.39 6.26
C ALA A 293 7.61 3.38 5.18
N ARG A 294 8.07 3.19 3.96
CA ARG A 294 7.73 4.03 2.81
C ARG A 294 7.02 3.21 1.75
N LEU A 295 6.19 3.89 0.96
CA LEU A 295 5.49 3.33 -0.18
C LEU A 295 5.77 4.22 -1.40
N ASP A 296 7.03 4.24 -1.80
CA ASP A 296 7.56 5.21 -2.76
C ASP A 296 7.13 4.88 -4.18
N LEU A 297 6.85 5.93 -4.96
CA LEU A 297 6.57 5.86 -6.38
C LEU A 297 7.83 6.29 -7.13
N TYR A 298 8.36 5.44 -8.00
CA TYR A 298 9.52 5.70 -8.85
C TYR A 298 9.13 5.72 -10.32
N ARG A 299 9.74 6.62 -11.10
CA ARG A 299 9.48 6.77 -12.55
C ARG A 299 10.75 7.16 -13.29
N ARG A 300 10.75 6.94 -14.60
CA ARG A 300 11.72 7.55 -15.52
C ARG A 300 11.37 9.01 -15.77
N ASP A 301 12.38 9.84 -16.04
CA ASP A 301 12.24 11.18 -16.61
C ASP A 301 11.20 12.07 -15.91
N ILE A 302 11.34 12.20 -14.59
CA ILE A 302 10.42 12.99 -13.77
C ILE A 302 10.52 14.47 -14.12
N ALA A 303 9.45 15.00 -14.69
CA ALA A 303 9.28 16.42 -14.99
C ALA A 303 7.89 16.89 -14.51
N PRO A 304 7.81 18.03 -13.80
CA PRO A 304 6.53 18.63 -13.47
C PRO A 304 5.73 18.95 -14.73
N LEU A 305 4.43 18.67 -14.70
CA LEU A 305 3.50 19.13 -15.71
C LEU A 305 3.45 20.67 -15.73
N ALA A 306 3.27 21.23 -16.94
CA ALA A 306 2.86 22.61 -17.08
C ALA A 306 1.56 22.85 -16.31
N ALA A 307 1.40 24.04 -15.73
CA ALA A 307 0.31 24.34 -14.80
C ALA A 307 -1.10 24.07 -15.39
N ASP A 308 -1.32 24.41 -16.66
CA ASP A 308 -2.55 24.15 -17.40
C ASP A 308 -2.84 22.64 -17.51
N LYS A 309 -1.83 21.83 -17.85
CA LYS A 309 -1.94 20.37 -17.93
C LYS A 309 -2.14 19.74 -16.55
N HIS A 310 -1.46 20.24 -15.53
CA HIS A 310 -1.64 19.78 -14.15
C HIS A 310 -3.08 20.04 -13.68
N PHE A 311 -3.61 21.24 -13.86
CA PHE A 311 -4.99 21.54 -13.50
C PHE A 311 -6.00 20.75 -14.33
N ALA A 312 -5.73 20.52 -15.62
CA ALA A 312 -6.58 19.67 -16.44
C ALA A 312 -6.62 18.23 -15.90
N ALA A 313 -5.49 17.67 -15.50
CA ALA A 313 -5.42 16.34 -14.89
C ALA A 313 -6.16 16.27 -13.55
N LEU A 314 -5.95 17.25 -12.66
CA LEU A 314 -6.66 17.33 -11.37
C LEU A 314 -8.18 17.39 -11.55
N ARG A 315 -8.68 18.23 -12.46
CA ARG A 315 -10.11 18.43 -12.72
C ARG A 315 -10.83 17.18 -13.23
N GLN A 316 -10.10 16.22 -13.80
CA GLN A 316 -10.66 14.93 -14.23
C GLN A 316 -10.87 13.94 -13.08
N LEU A 317 -10.20 14.15 -11.93
CA LEU A 317 -10.34 13.27 -10.78
C LEU A 317 -11.74 13.37 -10.18
N ARG A 318 -12.26 12.22 -9.76
CA ARG A 318 -13.54 12.05 -9.08
C ARG A 318 -13.35 11.26 -7.81
N PHE A 319 -14.16 11.57 -6.80
CA PHE A 319 -14.04 10.97 -5.48
C PHE A 319 -15.41 10.56 -4.94
N THR A 320 -15.43 9.46 -4.17
CA THR A 320 -16.58 9.04 -3.37
C THR A 320 -16.20 8.99 -1.91
N ALA A 321 -17.17 9.24 -1.02
CA ALA A 321 -17.05 8.88 0.38
C ALA A 321 -17.00 7.34 0.54
N LEU A 322 -16.12 6.88 1.42
CA LEU A 322 -16.04 5.50 1.87
C LEU A 322 -17.03 5.22 3.02
N PRO A 323 -17.38 3.96 3.29
CA PRO A 323 -18.23 3.63 4.42
C PRO A 323 -17.60 4.10 5.74
N GLY A 324 -18.38 4.79 6.58
CA GLY A 324 -17.90 5.36 7.84
C GLY A 324 -17.29 6.77 7.72
N ALA A 325 -17.21 7.32 6.50
CA ALA A 325 -16.79 8.71 6.32
C ALA A 325 -17.73 9.69 7.03
N PRO A 326 -17.22 10.78 7.64
CA PRO A 326 -18.06 11.81 8.22
C PRO A 326 -18.90 12.49 7.14
N ALA A 327 -20.15 12.86 7.48
CA ALA A 327 -21.04 13.57 6.55
C ALA A 327 -20.77 15.09 6.52
N GLY A 328 -19.98 15.61 7.46
CA GLY A 328 -19.67 17.02 7.66
C GLY A 328 -18.81 17.21 8.92
N GLY A 329 -18.44 18.46 9.22
CA GLY A 329 -17.64 18.84 10.39
C GLY A 329 -16.14 18.94 10.13
N GLY A 330 -15.39 19.10 11.22
CA GLY A 330 -13.92 19.01 11.22
C GLY A 330 -13.46 17.56 11.15
N VAL A 331 -12.18 17.36 10.85
CA VAL A 331 -11.57 16.03 10.74
C VAL A 331 -10.28 16.01 11.54
N THR A 332 -10.13 15.05 12.44
CA THR A 332 -8.85 14.83 13.12
C THR A 332 -8.02 13.81 12.35
N PHE A 333 -6.76 14.16 12.08
CA PHE A 333 -5.80 13.30 11.41
C PHE A 333 -4.80 12.75 12.42
N GLU A 334 -4.72 11.44 12.54
CA GLU A 334 -3.64 10.76 13.26
C GLU A 334 -2.42 10.73 12.35
N THR A 335 -1.37 11.47 12.71
CA THR A 335 -0.12 11.52 11.94
C THR A 335 1.06 11.10 12.79
N ARG A 336 2.20 10.86 12.15
CA ARG A 336 3.44 10.53 12.87
C ARG A 336 4.04 11.70 13.65
N ILE A 337 3.61 12.94 13.37
CA ILE A 337 4.00 14.13 14.14
C ILE A 337 2.95 14.52 15.20
N GLY A 338 1.98 13.63 15.45
CA GLY A 338 0.89 13.84 16.39
C GLY A 338 -0.47 14.09 15.72
N ARG A 339 -1.46 14.44 16.53
CA ARG A 339 -2.81 14.75 16.05
C ARG A 339 -2.85 16.11 15.37
N ILE A 340 -3.42 16.16 14.18
CA ILE A 340 -3.63 17.41 13.43
C ILE A 340 -5.14 17.62 13.25
N GLU A 341 -5.63 18.80 13.62
CA GLU A 341 -7.04 19.14 13.53
C GLU A 341 -7.34 19.89 12.23
N GLY A 342 -8.14 19.26 11.36
CA GLY A 342 -8.71 19.85 10.17
C GLY A 342 -9.95 20.67 10.49
N HIS A 343 -9.87 21.99 10.30
CA HIS A 343 -10.95 22.89 10.68
C HIS A 343 -12.23 22.67 9.85
N ALA A 344 -13.39 22.67 10.52
CA ALA A 344 -14.70 22.40 9.91
C ALA A 344 -15.03 23.34 8.73
N SER A 345 -14.53 24.58 8.75
CA SER A 345 -14.75 25.53 7.65
C SER A 345 -14.16 25.07 6.31
N ILE A 346 -13.13 24.22 6.33
CA ILE A 346 -12.48 23.67 5.13
C ILE A 346 -13.08 22.30 4.78
N PHE A 347 -13.21 21.41 5.77
CA PHE A 347 -13.56 20.01 5.51
C PHE A 347 -15.07 19.77 5.38
N SER A 348 -15.91 20.46 6.16
CA SER A 348 -17.38 20.23 6.14
C SER A 348 -17.98 20.39 4.75
N PRO A 349 -17.69 21.47 3.98
CA PRO A 349 -18.28 21.65 2.65
C PRO A 349 -17.93 20.54 1.65
N VAL A 350 -16.73 19.96 1.76
CA VAL A 350 -16.28 18.86 0.91
C VAL A 350 -17.00 17.55 1.29
N LEU A 351 -17.08 17.26 2.58
CA LEU A 351 -17.74 16.07 3.12
C LEU A 351 -19.25 16.08 2.82
N GLU A 352 -19.91 17.23 3.00
CA GLU A 352 -21.33 17.42 2.69
C GLU A 352 -21.60 17.22 1.20
N ALA A 353 -20.74 17.72 0.32
CA ALA A 353 -20.86 17.52 -1.12
C ALA A 353 -20.76 16.03 -1.50
N LEU A 354 -19.81 15.30 -0.91
CA LEU A 354 -19.63 13.86 -1.13
C LEU A 354 -20.79 13.03 -0.57
N ALA A 355 -21.30 13.40 0.60
CA ALA A 355 -22.48 12.77 1.21
C ALA A 355 -23.73 12.95 0.34
N ALA A 356 -23.91 14.12 -0.27
CA ALA A 356 -25.09 14.44 -1.08
C ALA A 356 -25.06 13.81 -2.48
N ARG A 357 -23.92 13.81 -3.17
CA ARG A 357 -23.86 13.50 -4.62
C ARG A 357 -23.30 12.12 -4.97
N GLN A 358 -22.97 11.32 -3.96
CA GLN A 358 -22.30 10.02 -4.08
C GLN A 358 -20.88 10.09 -4.66
N THR A 359 -20.71 10.72 -5.82
CA THR A 359 -19.42 11.01 -6.46
C THR A 359 -19.34 12.51 -6.76
N VAL A 360 -18.19 13.12 -6.50
CA VAL A 360 -17.93 14.54 -6.80
C VAL A 360 -16.57 14.67 -7.48
N SER A 361 -16.49 15.49 -8.53
CA SER A 361 -15.24 15.79 -9.21
C SER A 361 -14.43 16.88 -8.50
N TYR A 362 -13.11 16.89 -8.70
CA TYR A 362 -12.26 18.00 -8.29
C TYR A 362 -12.78 19.33 -8.85
N ALA A 363 -13.23 19.35 -10.11
CA ALA A 363 -13.78 20.53 -10.78
C ALA A 363 -15.08 21.06 -10.13
N GLU A 364 -15.85 20.22 -9.45
CA GLU A 364 -17.01 20.68 -8.66
C GLU A 364 -16.57 21.21 -7.30
N LEU A 365 -15.61 20.52 -6.65
CA LEU A 365 -15.10 20.93 -5.34
C LEU A 365 -14.35 22.26 -5.39
N GLU A 366 -13.64 22.54 -6.49
CA GLU A 366 -12.97 23.84 -6.68
C GLU A 366 -13.96 25.02 -6.76
N GLN A 367 -15.25 24.76 -7.04
CA GLN A 367 -16.29 25.78 -7.09
C GLN A 367 -16.90 26.10 -5.73
N LEU A 368 -16.62 25.30 -4.69
CA LEU A 368 -17.07 25.57 -3.32
C LEU A 368 -16.53 26.94 -2.86
N PRO A 369 -17.32 27.76 -2.14
CA PRO A 369 -16.90 29.10 -1.75
C PRO A 369 -15.55 29.16 -1.00
N VAL A 370 -15.28 28.19 -0.12
CA VAL A 370 -14.01 28.11 0.64
C VAL A 370 -12.81 27.69 -0.21
N MET A 371 -13.06 27.04 -1.34
CA MET A 371 -12.05 26.44 -2.24
C MET A 371 -11.75 27.29 -3.48
N ARG A 372 -12.66 28.19 -3.86
CA ARG A 372 -12.56 28.98 -5.08
C ARG A 372 -11.26 29.77 -5.14
N GLY A 373 -10.50 29.60 -6.23
CA GLY A 373 -9.20 30.23 -6.44
C GLY A 373 -8.06 29.64 -5.60
N ARG A 374 -8.28 28.52 -4.89
CA ARG A 374 -7.29 27.87 -4.02
C ARG A 374 -7.08 26.39 -4.41
N PRO A 375 -6.60 26.09 -5.62
CA PRO A 375 -6.46 24.70 -6.07
C PRO A 375 -5.51 23.87 -5.18
N GLY A 376 -4.46 24.48 -4.63
CA GLY A 376 -3.58 23.80 -3.66
C GLY A 376 -4.34 23.30 -2.43
N LEU A 377 -5.30 24.09 -1.93
CA LEU A 377 -6.14 23.70 -0.79
C LEU A 377 -7.06 22.52 -1.15
N VAL A 378 -7.69 22.54 -2.32
CA VAL A 378 -8.53 21.42 -2.80
C VAL A 378 -7.72 20.13 -2.86
N ASN A 379 -6.52 20.19 -3.46
CA ASN A 379 -5.63 19.04 -3.58
C ASN A 379 -5.21 18.49 -2.21
N GLN A 380 -4.77 19.37 -1.29
CA GLN A 380 -4.40 19.00 0.08
C GLN A 380 -5.57 18.39 0.86
N THR A 381 -6.77 19.00 0.79
CA THR A 381 -7.97 18.50 1.47
C THR A 381 -8.35 17.09 0.99
N LEU A 382 -8.35 16.87 -0.32
CA LEU A 382 -8.67 15.56 -0.90
C LEU A 382 -7.64 14.49 -0.47
N HIS A 383 -6.36 14.81 -0.54
CA HIS A 383 -5.29 13.87 -0.18
C HIS A 383 -5.26 13.57 1.32
N ALA A 384 -5.53 14.56 2.17
CA ALA A 384 -5.69 14.34 3.59
C ALA A 384 -6.87 13.39 3.88
N LEU A 385 -8.02 13.60 3.24
CA LEU A 385 -9.19 12.72 3.37
C LEU A 385 -8.94 11.30 2.81
N MET A 386 -8.17 11.17 1.73
CA MET A 386 -7.75 9.86 1.20
C MET A 386 -6.87 9.12 2.22
N GLY A 387 -5.85 9.79 2.76
CA GLY A 387 -4.97 9.19 3.76
C GLY A 387 -5.68 8.83 5.06
N ALA A 388 -6.69 9.62 5.45
CA ALA A 388 -7.58 9.30 6.57
C ALA A 388 -8.58 8.16 6.28
N GLY A 389 -8.62 7.64 5.04
CA GLY A 389 -9.56 6.60 4.64
C GLY A 389 -11.02 7.05 4.58
N ALA A 390 -11.28 8.36 4.52
CA ALA A 390 -12.64 8.91 4.42
C ALA A 390 -13.16 8.89 2.97
N ILE A 391 -12.27 9.02 1.98
CA ILE A 391 -12.65 9.07 0.57
C ILE A 391 -11.76 8.17 -0.28
N HIS A 392 -12.22 7.84 -1.48
CA HIS A 392 -11.45 7.10 -2.47
C HIS A 392 -11.65 7.70 -3.86
N PRO A 393 -10.62 7.79 -4.70
CA PRO A 393 -10.78 8.19 -6.09
C PRO A 393 -11.56 7.11 -6.87
N VAL A 394 -12.40 7.51 -7.82
CA VAL A 394 -13.22 6.56 -8.59
C VAL A 394 -12.85 6.59 -10.06
N PRO A 395 -12.93 5.45 -10.77
CA PRO A 395 -12.76 5.45 -12.21
C PRO A 395 -13.87 6.28 -12.87
N GLU A 396 -13.56 6.86 -14.02
CA GLU A 396 -14.57 7.60 -14.79
C GLU A 396 -15.74 6.71 -15.21
N HIS A 397 -15.43 5.46 -15.55
CA HIS A 397 -16.39 4.42 -15.90
C HIS A 397 -16.11 3.19 -15.03
N ALA A 398 -17.03 2.89 -14.12
CA ALA A 398 -16.95 1.65 -13.34
C ALA A 398 -17.24 0.45 -14.26
N PRO A 399 -16.55 -0.70 -14.08
CA PRO A 399 -16.89 -1.91 -14.80
C PRO A 399 -18.27 -2.46 -14.35
N ASP A 400 -18.85 -3.37 -15.12
CA ASP A 400 -20.14 -4.01 -14.83
C ASP A 400 -20.18 -4.83 -13.51
N GLY A 401 -19.00 -5.07 -12.91
CA GLY A 401 -18.81 -5.79 -11.66
C GLY A 401 -19.04 -7.31 -11.75
N ALA A 402 -19.23 -7.90 -12.93
CA ALA A 402 -19.50 -9.34 -13.06
C ALA A 402 -18.35 -10.21 -12.52
N MET A 403 -17.11 -9.85 -12.84
CA MET A 403 -15.91 -10.50 -12.29
C MET A 403 -15.81 -10.29 -10.77
N ALA A 404 -16.03 -9.05 -10.31
CA ALA A 404 -16.01 -8.72 -8.88
C ALA A 404 -17.05 -9.51 -8.07
N ARG A 405 -18.28 -9.65 -8.57
CA ARG A 405 -19.34 -10.43 -7.91
C ARG A 405 -18.96 -11.91 -7.78
N ARG A 406 -18.38 -12.52 -8.83
CA ARG A 406 -17.91 -13.92 -8.77
C ARG A 406 -16.79 -14.09 -7.75
N LEU A 407 -15.80 -13.21 -7.78
CA LEU A 407 -14.71 -13.23 -6.81
C LEU A 407 -15.23 -13.06 -5.37
N ASN A 408 -16.10 -12.08 -5.14
CA ASN A 408 -16.71 -11.84 -3.83
C ASN A 408 -17.47 -13.07 -3.32
N ALA A 409 -18.22 -13.77 -4.19
CA ALA A 409 -18.91 -15.00 -3.79
C ALA A 409 -17.93 -16.10 -3.32
N VAL A 410 -16.79 -16.26 -4.01
CA VAL A 410 -15.74 -17.22 -3.60
C VAL A 410 -15.09 -16.78 -2.28
N LEU A 411 -14.76 -15.50 -2.13
CA LEU A 411 -14.15 -14.96 -0.90
C LEU A 411 -15.10 -15.10 0.30
N ILE A 412 -16.38 -14.74 0.14
CA ILE A 412 -17.40 -14.89 1.19
C ILE A 412 -17.56 -16.37 1.59
N ARG A 413 -17.54 -17.30 0.63
CA ARG A 413 -17.56 -18.74 0.94
C ARG A 413 -16.33 -19.16 1.74
N ARG A 414 -15.14 -18.69 1.35
CA ARG A 414 -13.88 -18.95 2.08
C ARG A 414 -13.94 -18.39 3.51
N HIS A 415 -14.56 -17.24 3.73
CA HIS A 415 -14.81 -16.71 5.07
C HIS A 415 -15.65 -17.67 5.92
N SER A 416 -16.73 -18.24 5.37
CA SER A 416 -17.53 -19.27 6.06
C SER A 416 -16.75 -20.55 6.38
N GLU A 417 -15.68 -20.84 5.63
CA GLU A 417 -14.75 -21.95 5.88
C GLU A 417 -13.66 -21.60 6.92
N GLY A 418 -13.75 -20.42 7.55
CA GLY A 418 -12.78 -19.94 8.54
C GLY A 418 -11.50 -19.36 7.96
N LYS A 419 -11.44 -19.13 6.64
CA LYS A 419 -10.27 -18.51 6.00
C LYS A 419 -10.35 -16.99 6.10
N ARG A 420 -9.21 -16.34 6.34
CA ARG A 420 -9.12 -14.86 6.36
C ARG A 420 -9.41 -14.29 4.97
N VAL A 421 -10.30 -13.30 4.92
CA VAL A 421 -10.58 -12.49 3.73
C VAL A 421 -10.12 -11.05 4.01
N PRO A 422 -9.08 -10.55 3.32
CA PRO A 422 -8.54 -9.22 3.62
C PRO A 422 -9.46 -8.10 3.14
N ALA A 423 -10.14 -8.29 2.01
CA ALA A 423 -11.04 -7.33 1.42
C ALA A 423 -12.00 -8.02 0.44
N LEU A 424 -13.07 -7.32 0.07
CA LEU A 424 -13.92 -7.68 -1.06
C LEU A 424 -13.68 -6.71 -2.23
N ALA A 425 -13.83 -7.21 -3.45
CA ALA A 425 -13.77 -6.42 -4.66
C ALA A 425 -14.90 -5.38 -4.71
N ALA A 426 -14.54 -4.14 -5.00
CA ALA A 426 -15.43 -2.98 -5.01
C ALA A 426 -15.33 -2.28 -6.38
N PRO A 427 -16.05 -2.77 -7.40
CA PRO A 427 -15.93 -2.28 -8.77
C PRO A 427 -16.27 -0.79 -8.90
N GLY A 428 -17.16 -0.27 -8.05
CA GLY A 428 -17.52 1.16 -8.03
C GLY A 428 -16.36 2.11 -7.74
N ILE A 429 -15.26 1.61 -7.17
CA ILE A 429 -14.04 2.39 -6.90
C ILE A 429 -12.79 1.82 -7.61
N GLY A 430 -12.95 0.83 -8.51
CA GLY A 430 -11.81 0.21 -9.22
C GLY A 430 -10.77 -0.42 -8.29
N SER A 431 -11.18 -0.87 -7.10
CA SER A 431 -10.30 -1.30 -6.00
C SER A 431 -11.02 -2.32 -5.10
N GLY A 432 -10.49 -2.60 -3.92
CA GLY A 432 -11.10 -3.42 -2.87
C GLY A 432 -11.51 -2.59 -1.65
N LEU A 433 -12.37 -3.18 -0.82
CA LEU A 433 -12.74 -2.64 0.49
C LEU A 433 -12.49 -3.67 1.57
N GLU A 434 -11.81 -3.28 2.63
CA GLU A 434 -11.74 -4.07 3.86
C GLU A 434 -13.12 -4.09 4.49
N VAL A 435 -13.67 -5.29 4.67
CA VAL A 435 -15.03 -5.48 5.17
C VAL A 435 -14.96 -5.98 6.62
N PRO A 436 -15.61 -5.30 7.59
CA PRO A 436 -15.63 -5.77 8.97
C PRO A 436 -16.24 -7.17 9.08
N THR A 437 -15.71 -8.01 9.97
CA THR A 437 -16.19 -9.39 10.20
C THR A 437 -17.72 -9.49 10.34
N PRO A 438 -18.42 -8.62 11.10
CA PRO A 438 -19.88 -8.71 11.20
C PRO A 438 -20.62 -8.53 9.87
N LEU A 439 -20.04 -7.75 8.93
CA LEU A 439 -20.60 -7.58 7.60
C LEU A 439 -20.27 -8.78 6.70
N LEU A 440 -19.08 -9.36 6.81
CA LEU A 440 -18.74 -10.63 6.13
C LEU A 440 -19.66 -11.77 6.59
N ASP A 441 -19.91 -11.91 7.89
CA ASP A 441 -20.83 -12.91 8.45
C ASP A 441 -22.25 -12.73 7.92
N ARG A 442 -22.70 -11.48 7.84
CA ARG A 442 -24.01 -11.14 7.26
C ARG A 442 -24.07 -11.54 5.78
N LEU A 443 -23.06 -11.20 4.99
CA LEU A 443 -22.99 -11.56 3.57
C LEU A 443 -22.94 -13.09 3.38
N ALA A 444 -22.16 -13.80 4.21
CA ALA A 444 -22.07 -15.25 4.24
C ALA A 444 -23.41 -15.94 4.54
N SER A 445 -24.29 -15.30 5.31
CA SER A 445 -25.65 -15.76 5.56
C SER A 445 -26.64 -15.50 4.41
N GLY A 446 -26.17 -14.97 3.28
CA GLY A 446 -26.99 -14.60 2.11
C GLY A 446 -27.75 -13.29 2.27
N LYS A 447 -27.49 -12.51 3.33
CA LYS A 447 -28.12 -11.21 3.54
C LYS A 447 -27.30 -10.10 2.87
N PRO A 448 -27.91 -9.25 2.01
CA PRO A 448 -27.17 -8.22 1.30
C PRO A 448 -26.62 -7.15 2.25
N ALA A 449 -25.56 -6.48 1.81
CA ALA A 449 -25.09 -5.24 2.41
C ALA A 449 -26.14 -4.11 2.26
N SER A 450 -25.95 -2.99 2.95
CA SER A 450 -26.83 -1.82 2.86
C SER A 450 -26.04 -0.52 2.73
N GLY A 451 -26.71 0.55 2.27
CA GLY A 451 -26.13 1.89 2.17
C GLY A 451 -24.89 1.94 1.29
N ALA A 452 -23.83 2.61 1.78
CA ALA A 452 -22.57 2.76 1.04
C ALA A 452 -21.93 1.42 0.68
N TRP A 453 -22.04 0.40 1.55
CA TRP A 453 -21.46 -0.93 1.28
C TRP A 453 -22.09 -1.61 0.06
N ALA A 454 -23.43 -1.61 -0.03
CA ALA A 454 -24.14 -2.21 -1.17
C ALA A 454 -23.78 -1.51 -2.49
N ARG A 455 -23.67 -0.18 -2.45
CA ARG A 455 -23.32 0.62 -3.64
C ARG A 455 -21.91 0.31 -4.15
N LEU A 456 -20.93 0.18 -3.25
CA LEU A 456 -19.53 0.05 -3.64
C LEU A 456 -19.11 -1.39 -3.99
N LEU A 457 -19.68 -2.39 -3.32
CA LEU A 457 -19.40 -3.81 -3.58
C LEU A 457 -20.07 -4.34 -4.85
N GLY A 458 -21.10 -3.64 -5.35
CA GLY A 458 -21.93 -4.08 -6.48
C GLY A 458 -22.77 -5.30 -6.10
#